data_AF-X1RCF5-F1
#
_entry.id   AF-X1RCF5-F1
#
_cell.length_a   1.000
_cell.length_b   1.000
_cell.length_c   1.000
_cell.angle_alpha   90.00
_cell.angle_beta   90.00
_cell.angle_gamma   90.00
#
_symmetry.space_group_name_H-M   'P 1'
#
loop_
_entity.id
_entity.type
_entity.pdbx_description
1 polymer ?
#
loop_
_entity_poly.entity_id
_entity_poly.type
_entity_poly.pdbx_seq_one_letter_code
_entity_poly.pdbx_strand_id
1 'polypeptide(L)'
;KYSTSNEFLNASNPSVSVISVGNNNPYGHPTPETLTRLIAHNSSVYRTDLNGTITVTTFGTTWDITVEKTIIPNNPPTLSGENPSDGQTRIAITPALYVVCSDADTDTMTAIWRSNSSGA
;
A
#
# COMPACT_ATOMS: atom_id res chain seq x y z
N LYS A 1 -26.39 16.77 3.23
CA LYS A 1 -24.99 17.18 3.50
C LYS A 1 -24.09 16.08 2.94
N TYR A 2 -22.99 16.42 2.28
CA TYR A 2 -22.17 15.58 1.36
C TYR A 2 -22.73 15.46 -0.06
N SER A 3 -21.91 15.81 -1.06
CA SER A 3 -22.22 15.62 -2.49
C SER A 3 -22.21 14.15 -2.92
N THR A 4 -21.75 13.25 -2.04
CA THR A 4 -21.62 11.80 -2.26
C THR A 4 -22.53 11.05 -1.28
N SER A 5 -23.82 11.41 -1.20
CA SER A 5 -24.76 10.75 -0.28
C SER A 5 -25.08 9.31 -0.74
N ASN A 6 -25.61 8.47 0.16
CA ASN A 6 -26.01 7.11 -0.20
C ASN A 6 -27.11 7.12 -1.28
N GLU A 7 -28.04 8.07 -1.23
CA GLU A 7 -29.09 8.22 -2.24
C GLU A 7 -28.50 8.46 -3.62
N PHE A 8 -27.48 9.32 -3.72
CA PHE A 8 -26.79 9.59 -4.98
C PHE A 8 -26.02 8.37 -5.50
N LEU A 9 -25.32 7.66 -4.61
CA LEU A 9 -24.56 6.47 -5.00
C LEU A 9 -25.47 5.30 -5.41
N ASN A 10 -26.60 5.12 -4.72
CA ASN A 10 -27.61 4.13 -5.12
C ASN A 10 -28.19 4.46 -6.51
N ALA A 11 -28.45 5.74 -6.78
CA ALA A 11 -29.03 6.15 -8.06
C ALA A 11 -28.03 6.08 -9.23
N SER A 12 -26.75 6.40 -8.99
CA SER A 12 -25.70 6.40 -10.01
C SER A 12 -25.01 5.04 -10.20
N ASN A 13 -25.03 4.18 -9.17
CA ASN A 13 -24.40 2.86 -9.11
C ASN A 13 -23.02 2.81 -9.80
N PRO A 14 -22.04 3.61 -9.35
CA PRO A 14 -20.81 3.82 -10.10
C PRO A 14 -19.86 2.64 -9.96
N SER A 15 -19.48 2.00 -11.08
CA SER A 15 -18.39 1.00 -11.09
C SER A 15 -17.04 1.59 -10.67
N VAL A 16 -16.83 2.89 -10.94
CA VAL A 16 -15.58 3.60 -10.69
C VAL A 16 -15.87 4.98 -10.13
N SER A 17 -15.06 5.41 -9.16
CA SER A 17 -15.07 6.76 -8.60
C SER A 17 -13.68 7.39 -8.67
N VAL A 18 -13.55 8.47 -9.43
CA VAL A 18 -12.32 9.27 -9.52
C VAL A 18 -12.42 10.48 -8.61
N ILE A 19 -11.47 10.62 -7.70
CA ILE A 19 -11.41 11.72 -6.74
C ILE A 19 -10.24 12.63 -7.10
N SER A 20 -10.55 13.83 -7.56
CA SER A 20 -9.55 14.87 -7.82
C SER A 20 -9.21 15.60 -6.52
N VAL A 21 -8.03 15.33 -5.99
CA VAL A 21 -7.48 15.96 -4.77
C VAL A 21 -5.98 16.19 -4.92
N GLY A 22 -5.50 17.25 -4.28
CA GLY A 22 -4.07 17.54 -4.17
C GLY A 22 -3.41 16.71 -3.06
N ASN A 23 -2.10 16.48 -3.21
CA ASN A 23 -1.30 15.82 -2.17
C ASN A 23 -1.27 16.68 -0.90
N ASN A 24 -1.35 16.05 0.29
CA ASN A 24 -1.43 16.74 1.59
C ASN A 24 -2.53 17.81 1.67
N ASN A 25 -3.73 17.50 1.17
CA ASN A 25 -4.86 18.42 1.18
C ASN A 25 -5.24 18.85 2.62
N PRO A 26 -5.05 20.13 3.01
CA PRO A 26 -5.31 20.61 4.37
C PRO A 26 -6.80 20.62 4.72
N TYR A 27 -7.70 20.53 3.72
CA TYR A 27 -9.14 20.44 3.93
C TYR A 27 -9.59 19.07 4.44
N GLY A 28 -8.70 18.07 4.52
CA GLY A 28 -9.01 16.74 5.01
C GLY A 28 -9.87 15.91 4.05
N HIS A 29 -9.83 16.23 2.75
CA HIS A 29 -10.53 15.48 1.71
C HIS A 29 -9.60 14.52 0.94
N PRO A 30 -10.10 13.35 0.51
CA PRO A 30 -11.42 12.79 0.82
C PRO A 30 -11.51 12.33 2.28
N THR A 31 -12.70 12.46 2.90
CA THR A 31 -12.89 11.99 4.28
C THR A 31 -12.96 10.46 4.32
N PRO A 32 -12.55 9.82 5.43
CA PRO A 32 -12.66 8.38 5.59
C PRO A 32 -14.09 7.84 5.40
N GLU A 33 -15.12 8.58 5.83
CA GLU A 33 -16.51 8.13 5.62
C GLU A 33 -16.91 8.14 4.14
N THR A 34 -16.37 9.06 3.34
CA THR A 34 -16.62 9.11 1.90
C THR A 34 -15.98 7.91 1.21
N LEU A 35 -14.73 7.60 1.56
CA LEU A 35 -14.04 6.42 1.02
C LEU A 35 -14.75 5.12 1.39
N THR A 36 -15.15 4.99 2.66
CA THR A 36 -15.89 3.82 3.16
C THR A 36 -17.20 3.63 2.41
N ARG A 37 -17.92 4.73 2.15
CA ARG A 37 -19.17 4.69 1.40
C ARG A 37 -18.97 4.25 -0.04
N LEU A 38 -17.96 4.77 -0.74
CA LEU A 38 -17.66 4.36 -2.12
C LEU A 38 -17.30 2.86 -2.21
N ILE A 39 -16.48 2.38 -1.28
CA ILE A 39 -16.09 0.97 -1.20
C ILE A 39 -17.32 0.08 -0.91
N ALA A 40 -18.20 0.50 0.00
CA ALA A 40 -19.43 -0.24 0.33
C ALA A 40 -20.41 -0.35 -0.87
N HIS A 41 -20.31 0.55 -1.84
CA HIS A 41 -21.09 0.53 -3.09
C HIS A 41 -20.36 -0.19 -4.24
N ASN A 42 -19.31 -0.97 -3.95
CA ASN A 42 -18.49 -1.69 -4.93
C ASN A 42 -17.87 -0.77 -6.00
N SER A 43 -17.64 0.50 -5.66
CA SER A 43 -17.01 1.45 -6.56
C SER A 43 -15.49 1.39 -6.41
N SER A 44 -14.77 1.12 -7.50
CA SER A 44 -13.31 1.20 -7.51
C SER A 44 -12.87 2.65 -7.39
N VAL A 45 -12.11 2.98 -6.34
CA VAL A 45 -11.71 4.36 -6.04
C VAL A 45 -10.31 4.64 -6.56
N TYR A 46 -10.18 5.69 -7.37
CA TYR A 46 -8.90 6.22 -7.84
C TYR A 46 -8.74 7.68 -7.37
N ARG A 47 -7.53 8.06 -6.94
CA ARG A 47 -7.27 9.42 -6.45
C ARG A 47 -6.07 10.04 -7.14
N THR A 48 -6.17 11.30 -7.56
CA THR A 48 -5.07 11.97 -8.29
C THR A 48 -3.81 12.19 -7.45
N ASP A 49 -3.94 12.33 -6.12
CA ASP A 49 -2.79 12.46 -5.22
C ASP A 49 -2.01 11.15 -5.05
N LEU A 50 -2.66 10.01 -5.27
CA LEU A 50 -2.09 8.68 -5.15
C LEU A 50 -1.66 8.11 -6.52
N ASN A 51 -2.55 8.23 -7.51
CA ASN A 51 -2.43 7.59 -8.81
C ASN A 51 -1.85 8.49 -9.90
N GLY A 52 -1.59 9.77 -9.59
CA GLY A 52 -1.20 10.77 -10.58
C GLY A 52 -2.31 11.01 -11.61
N THR A 53 -1.93 11.13 -12.88
CA THR A 53 -2.89 11.23 -13.99
C THR A 53 -3.70 9.94 -14.12
N ILE A 54 -5.03 10.07 -14.13
CA ILE A 54 -5.96 8.97 -14.33
C ILE A 54 -6.65 9.16 -15.69
N THR A 55 -6.50 8.21 -16.59
CA THR A 55 -7.12 8.23 -17.92
C THR A 55 -8.20 7.17 -18.01
N VAL A 56 -9.41 7.59 -18.38
CA VAL A 56 -10.52 6.68 -18.68
C VAL A 56 -10.71 6.68 -20.19
N THR A 57 -10.49 5.52 -20.82
CA THR A 57 -10.70 5.33 -22.27
C THR A 57 -11.98 4.56 -22.46
N THR A 58 -12.88 5.05 -23.31
CA THR A 58 -14.16 4.38 -23.64
C THR A 58 -14.15 3.87 -25.07
N PHE A 59 -14.70 2.68 -25.28
CA PHE A 59 -14.93 2.05 -26.58
C PHE A 59 -16.43 1.93 -26.88
N GLY A 60 -17.24 2.82 -26.31
CA GLY A 60 -18.69 2.88 -26.50
C GLY A 60 -19.48 1.92 -25.60
N THR A 61 -19.09 0.66 -25.55
CA THR A 61 -19.73 -0.37 -24.68
C THR A 61 -18.83 -0.84 -23.54
N THR A 62 -17.51 -0.72 -23.72
CA THR A 62 -16.51 -1.04 -22.70
C THR A 62 -15.67 0.18 -22.38
N TRP A 63 -14.95 0.12 -21.28
CA TRP A 63 -14.02 1.15 -20.87
C TRP A 63 -12.81 0.52 -20.19
N ASP A 64 -11.68 1.22 -20.26
CA ASP A 64 -10.42 0.89 -19.60
C ASP A 64 -9.94 2.08 -18.77
N ILE A 65 -9.20 1.78 -17.71
CA ILE A 65 -8.56 2.78 -16.85
C ILE A 65 -7.07 2.55 -16.81
N THR A 66 -6.31 3.60 -17.07
CA THR A 66 -4.87 3.65 -16.86
C THR A 66 -4.51 4.73 -15.86
N VAL A 67 -3.52 4.44 -15.03
CA VAL A 67 -3.01 5.36 -14.01
C VAL A 67 -1.53 5.59 -14.23
N GLU A 68 -1.07 6.81 -13.98
CA GLU A 68 0.34 7.18 -14.05
C GLU A 68 1.16 6.47 -12.96
N LYS A 69 0.59 6.36 -11.75
CA LYS A 69 1.20 5.70 -10.60
C LYS A 69 0.31 4.58 -10.07
N THR A 70 0.86 3.38 -10.06
CA THR A 70 0.24 2.24 -9.37
C THR A 70 0.52 2.36 -7.88
N ILE A 71 -0.51 2.20 -7.06
CA ILE A 71 -0.34 2.03 -5.62
C ILE A 71 0.04 0.58 -5.41
N ILE A 72 1.32 0.34 -5.14
CA ILE A 72 1.79 -0.93 -4.63
C ILE A 72 1.50 -0.90 -3.12
N PRO A 73 0.66 -1.80 -2.58
CA PRO A 73 0.46 -1.90 -1.14
C PRO A 73 1.82 -2.13 -0.48
N ASN A 74 2.16 -1.34 0.53
CA ASN A 74 3.33 -1.63 1.35
C ASN A 74 3.07 -2.95 2.09
N ASN A 75 3.94 -3.93 1.84
CA ASN A 75 3.95 -5.20 2.51
C ASN A 75 5.19 -5.26 3.40
N PRO A 76 5.03 -5.44 4.73
CA PRO A 76 6.16 -5.35 5.64
C PRO A 76 7.28 -6.34 5.28
N PRO A 77 8.56 -5.94 5.41
CA PRO A 77 9.69 -6.83 5.16
C PRO A 77 9.62 -8.10 6.01
N THR A 78 10.14 -9.20 5.49
CA THR A 78 10.16 -10.50 6.16
C THR A 78 11.59 -10.95 6.48
N LEU A 79 11.74 -11.68 7.58
CA LEU A 79 12.99 -12.31 7.99
C LEU A 79 12.89 -13.83 7.86
N SER A 80 13.93 -14.45 7.31
CA SER A 80 14.01 -15.90 7.17
C SER A 80 15.46 -16.40 7.21
N GLY A 81 15.63 -17.72 7.36
CA GLY A 81 16.94 -18.37 7.26
C GLY A 81 17.95 -17.96 8.33
N GLU A 82 17.48 -17.52 9.50
CA GLU A 82 18.35 -17.19 10.62
C GLU A 82 19.22 -18.41 10.98
N ASN A 83 20.54 -18.25 10.87
CA ASN A 83 21.49 -19.26 11.29
C ASN A 83 22.77 -18.59 11.82
N PRO A 84 23.23 -18.97 13.01
CA PRO A 84 22.52 -19.74 14.05
C PRO A 84 21.27 -19.04 14.60
N SER A 85 20.33 -19.80 15.13
CA SER A 85 19.08 -19.26 15.71
C SER A 85 19.34 -18.49 17.01
N ASP A 86 18.49 -17.51 17.32
CA ASP A 86 18.58 -16.72 18.54
C ASP A 86 18.72 -17.58 19.81
N GLY A 87 19.57 -17.12 20.72
CA GLY A 87 19.89 -17.80 21.98
C GLY A 87 20.84 -18.99 21.86
N GLN A 88 21.27 -19.40 20.65
CA GLN A 88 22.30 -20.42 20.53
C GLN A 88 23.67 -19.91 21.01
N THR A 89 24.41 -20.78 21.70
CA THR A 89 25.76 -20.49 22.20
C THR A 89 26.69 -21.67 21.91
N ARG A 90 28.02 -21.45 21.93
CA ARG A 90 29.05 -22.50 21.72
C ARG A 90 28.98 -23.19 20.35
N ILE A 91 28.68 -22.43 19.32
CA ILE A 91 28.43 -22.85 17.94
C ILE A 91 29.66 -22.57 17.09
N ALA A 92 29.94 -23.44 16.12
CA ALA A 92 31.01 -23.19 15.17
C ALA A 92 30.68 -21.97 14.31
N ILE A 93 31.62 -21.01 14.21
CA ILE A 93 31.49 -19.80 13.37
C ILE A 93 31.63 -20.08 11.86
N THR A 94 31.68 -21.36 11.49
CA THR A 94 31.79 -21.85 10.13
C THR A 94 30.64 -22.83 9.89
N PRO A 95 29.63 -22.47 9.09
CA PRO A 95 29.55 -21.30 8.21
C PRO A 95 29.27 -19.98 8.95
N ALA A 96 29.44 -18.86 8.24
CA ALA A 96 29.18 -17.52 8.76
C ALA A 96 27.73 -17.33 9.20
N LEU A 97 27.53 -16.46 10.20
CA LEU A 97 26.24 -15.98 10.67
C LEU A 97 25.49 -15.23 9.55
N TYR A 98 24.24 -15.61 9.29
CA TYR A 98 23.41 -14.94 8.30
C TYR A 98 21.92 -14.91 8.67
N VAL A 99 21.23 -13.92 8.11
CA VAL A 99 19.78 -13.79 8.07
C VAL A 99 19.41 -13.27 6.68
N VAL A 100 18.28 -13.72 6.14
CA VAL A 100 17.75 -13.25 4.87
C VAL A 100 16.61 -12.28 5.15
N CYS A 101 16.82 -11.01 4.82
CA CYS A 101 15.78 -10.00 4.80
C CYS A 101 15.25 -9.88 3.37
N SER A 102 13.93 -9.90 3.19
CA SER A 102 13.31 -9.75 1.86
C SER A 102 12.16 -8.75 1.92
N ASP A 103 12.15 -7.89 0.92
CA ASP A 103 11.12 -6.88 0.67
C ASP A 103 10.57 -7.10 -0.73
N ALA A 104 9.26 -7.24 -0.82
CA ALA A 104 8.56 -7.68 -2.03
C ALA A 104 7.95 -6.51 -2.81
N ASP A 105 7.87 -5.34 -2.19
CA ASP A 105 7.45 -4.12 -2.86
C ASP A 105 8.68 -3.26 -3.22
N THR A 106 8.46 -2.19 -3.98
CA THR A 106 9.56 -1.35 -4.49
C THR A 106 9.93 -0.24 -3.50
N ASP A 107 9.66 -0.40 -2.21
CA ASP A 107 9.95 0.60 -1.19
C ASP A 107 11.34 0.40 -0.52
N THR A 108 11.54 0.90 0.70
CA THR A 108 12.85 0.96 1.34
C THR A 108 12.92 -0.01 2.52
N MET A 109 13.65 -1.11 2.34
CA MET A 109 14.04 -2.00 3.43
C MET A 109 15.26 -1.47 4.22
N THR A 110 15.11 -1.30 5.53
CA THR A 110 16.24 -1.03 6.45
C THR A 110 16.52 -2.23 7.33
N ALA A 111 17.73 -2.80 7.24
CA ALA A 111 18.20 -3.85 8.13
C ALA A 111 19.17 -3.29 9.18
N ILE A 112 18.96 -3.61 10.46
CA ILE A 112 19.83 -3.17 11.57
C ILE A 112 20.43 -4.40 12.23
N TRP A 113 21.76 -4.51 12.18
CA TRP A 113 22.51 -5.51 12.93
C TRP A 113 22.97 -4.93 14.26
N ARG A 114 22.76 -5.66 15.36
CA ARG A 114 23.32 -5.34 16.68
C ARG A 114 24.07 -6.56 17.19
N SER A 115 25.31 -6.36 17.64
CA SER A 115 26.08 -7.38 18.36
C SER A 115 26.35 -6.90 19.79
N ASN A 116 26.20 -7.79 20.76
CA ASN A 116 26.64 -7.59 22.14
C ASN A 116 27.81 -8.56 22.43
N SER A 117 29.04 -8.12 22.16
CA SER A 117 30.19 -8.86 22.67
C SER A 117 30.33 -8.59 24.16
N SER A 118 29.76 -9.44 25.01
CA SER A 118 30.19 -9.56 26.41
C SER A 118 31.30 -10.61 26.47
N GLY A 119 32.47 -10.27 25.93
CA GLY A 119 33.64 -11.14 26.02
C GLY A 119 34.09 -11.28 27.48
N ALA A 120 34.19 -12.52 27.95
CA ALA A 120 34.98 -12.96 29.09
C ALA A 120 35.89 -14.09 28.63
#